data_AF-A0A2G9G7V9-F1
#
_entry.id   AF-A0A2G9G7V9-F1
#
_cell.length_a   1.000
_cell.length_b   1.000
_cell.length_c   1.000
_cell.angle_alpha   90.00
_cell.angle_beta   90.00
_cell.angle_gamma   90.00
#
_symmetry.space_group_name_H-M   'P 1'
#
loop_
_entity.id
_entity.type
_entity.pdbx_description
1 polymer ?
#
loop_
_entity_poly.entity_id
_entity_poly.type
_entity_poly.pdbx_seq_one_letter_code
_entity_poly.pdbx_strand_id
1 'polypeptide(L)'
;MYYATTNGLAEAFNKTLCNLLKKIVAKSEKDWHERIEEALWAYRTTYRTPIQATPYALVYGIEAVVPLEQQILSLRIAIQEGLTEEENAHLHLEELEALDEKRLEA
;
A
#
# COMPACT_ATOMS: atom_id res chain seq x y z
N MET A 1 38.75 3.20 2.48
CA MET A 1 38.26 4.59 2.64
C MET A 1 36.98 4.67 1.80
N TYR A 2 35.81 4.53 2.42
CA TYR A 2 34.53 4.46 1.69
C TYR A 2 34.00 5.88 1.47
N TYR A 3 34.21 6.43 0.27
CA TYR A 3 33.54 7.65 -0.18
C TYR A 3 32.24 7.25 -0.84
N ALA A 4 31.16 7.23 -0.06
CA ALA A 4 29.83 7.19 -0.65
C ALA A 4 29.65 8.50 -1.42
N THR A 5 29.62 8.42 -2.75
CA THR A 5 29.23 9.55 -3.60
C THR A 5 27.90 10.08 -3.06
N THR A 6 27.89 11.32 -2.56
CA THR A 6 26.77 11.90 -1.82
C THR A 6 25.58 12.11 -2.76
N ASN A 7 24.69 11.12 -2.81
CA ASN A 7 23.40 11.23 -3.50
C ASN A 7 22.35 11.73 -2.52
N GLY A 8 22.30 13.05 -2.32
CA GLY A 8 21.37 13.69 -1.36
C GLY A 8 19.89 13.34 -1.61
N LEU A 9 19.51 13.04 -2.85
CA LEU A 9 18.16 12.56 -3.17
C LEU A 9 17.92 11.14 -2.64
N ALA A 10 18.89 10.24 -2.80
CA ALA A 10 18.81 8.89 -2.24
C ALA A 10 18.81 8.92 -0.71
N GLU A 11 19.59 9.80 -0.08
CA GLU A 11 19.60 9.96 1.38
C GLU A 11 18.25 10.46 1.90
N ALA A 12 17.65 11.47 1.25
CA ALA A 12 16.33 11.98 1.61
C ALA A 12 15.23 10.93 1.42
N PHE A 13 15.29 10.16 0.32
CA PHE A 13 14.40 9.04 0.06
C PHE A 13 14.53 7.96 1.15
N ASN A 14 15.76 7.49 1.43
CA ASN A 14 16.03 6.46 2.43
C ASN A 14 15.54 6.89 3.82
N LYS A 15 15.75 8.15 4.19
CA LYS A 15 15.23 8.70 5.46
C LYS A 15 13.70 8.65 5.53
N THR A 16 13.02 8.98 4.43
CA THR A 16 11.56 8.91 4.35
C THR A 16 11.04 7.48 4.45
N LEU A 17 11.68 6.55 3.75
CA LEU A 17 11.32 5.13 3.76
C LEU A 17 11.52 4.52 5.15
N CYS A 18 12.66 4.78 5.80
CA CYS A 18 12.92 4.32 7.17
C CYS A 18 11.88 4.84 8.16
N ASN A 19 11.44 6.09 8.04
CA ASN A 19 10.41 6.65 8.91
C ASN A 19 9.05 5.99 8.70
N LEU A 20 8.72 5.62 7.46
CA LEU A 20 7.48 4.94 7.13
C LEU A 20 7.49 3.49 7.62
N LEU A 21 8.59 2.77 7.39
CA LEU A 21 8.81 1.43 7.92
C LEU A 21 8.68 1.38 9.44
N LYS A 22 9.30 2.32 10.17
CA LYS A 22 9.16 2.41 11.63
C LYS A 22 7.70 2.54 12.09
N LYS A 23 6.85 3.22 11.32
CA LYS A 23 5.42 3.34 11.64
C LYS A 23 4.65 2.04 11.38
N ILE A 24 4.95 1.36 10.27
CA ILE A 24 4.27 0.11 9.88
C ILE A 24 4.67 -1.05 10.81
N VAL A 25 5.97 -1.13 11.13
CA VAL A 25 6.60 -2.22 11.86
C VAL A 25 6.50 -2.01 13.39
N ALA A 26 5.86 -0.93 13.85
CA ALA A 26 5.79 -0.52 15.27
C ALA A 26 5.32 -1.61 16.26
N LYS A 27 4.60 -2.64 15.79
CA LYS A 27 4.14 -3.78 16.60
C LYS A 27 5.04 -5.03 16.54
N SER A 28 5.82 -5.22 15.47
CA SER A 28 6.72 -6.38 15.30
C SER A 28 7.96 -5.99 14.51
N GLU A 29 9.03 -5.62 15.20
CA GLU A 29 10.32 -5.18 14.61
C GLU A 29 10.98 -6.20 13.67
N LYS A 30 10.59 -7.48 13.78
CA LYS A 30 11.22 -8.58 13.04
C LYS A 30 10.77 -8.69 11.58
N ASP A 31 9.61 -8.12 11.24
CA ASP A 31 8.95 -8.39 9.96
C ASP A 31 9.11 -7.24 8.96
N TRP A 32 10.09 -6.36 9.17
CA TRP A 32 10.32 -5.18 8.33
C TRP A 32 10.51 -5.50 6.85
N HIS A 33 11.11 -6.66 6.56
CA HIS A 33 11.39 -7.14 5.21
C HIS A 33 10.10 -7.58 4.50
N GLU A 34 9.11 -8.09 5.22
CA GLU A 34 7.77 -8.41 4.70
C GLU A 34 6.89 -7.17 4.54
N ARG A 35 7.22 -6.08 5.26
CA ARG A 35 6.48 -4.81 5.24
C ARG A 35 7.09 -3.76 4.31
N ILE A 36 8.22 -4.07 3.67
CA ILE A 36 8.92 -3.11 2.80
C ILE A 36 8.13 -2.76 1.56
N GLU A 37 7.39 -3.71 0.99
CA GLU A 37 6.55 -3.50 -0.18
C GLU A 37 5.39 -2.54 0.15
N GLU A 38 4.77 -2.71 1.32
CA GLU A 38 3.71 -1.82 1.82
C GLU A 38 4.24 -0.40 2.07
N ALA A 39 5.43 -0.27 2.65
CA ALA A 39 6.06 1.03 2.84
C ALA A 39 6.36 1.71 1.49
N LEU A 40 6.90 0.96 0.52
CA LEU A 40 7.16 1.49 -0.82
C LEU A 40 5.87 1.89 -1.53
N TRP A 41 4.82 1.09 -1.40
CA TRP A 41 3.51 1.40 -1.95
C TRP A 41 2.96 2.71 -1.38
N ALA A 42 2.88 2.83 -0.06
CA ALA A 42 2.42 4.04 0.60
C ALA A 42 3.30 5.25 0.25
N TYR A 43 4.62 5.10 0.11
CA TYR A 43 5.48 6.18 -0.37
C TYR A 43 5.07 6.66 -1.77
N ARG A 44 4.84 5.72 -2.71
CA ARG A 44 4.56 6.00 -4.12
C ARG A 44 3.17 6.59 -4.35
N THR A 45 2.17 6.17 -3.58
CA THR A 45 0.77 6.55 -3.78
C THR A 45 0.29 7.68 -2.87
N THR A 46 1.09 8.10 -1.89
CA THR A 46 0.73 9.24 -1.03
C THR A 46 1.11 10.57 -1.69
N TYR A 47 0.17 11.52 -1.69
CA TYR A 47 0.38 12.86 -2.19
C TYR A 47 1.48 13.60 -1.40
N ARG A 48 2.40 14.26 -2.11
CA ARG A 48 3.50 15.00 -1.50
C ARG A 48 3.34 16.49 -1.75
N THR A 49 3.00 17.25 -0.71
CA THR A 49 2.80 18.70 -0.78
C THR A 49 3.93 19.47 -1.47
N PRO A 50 5.24 19.19 -1.24
CA PRO A 50 6.31 19.93 -1.92
C PRO A 50 6.36 19.72 -3.43
N ILE A 51 5.85 18.58 -3.92
CA ILE A 51 5.89 18.20 -5.34
C ILE A 51 4.49 18.34 -5.97
N GLN A 52 3.47 18.57 -5.16
CA GLN A 52 2.06 18.68 -5.54
C GLN A 52 1.54 17.51 -6.38
N ALA A 53 2.11 16.32 -6.18
CA ALA A 53 1.75 15.09 -6.87
C ALA A 53 2.12 13.86 -6.02
N THR A 54 1.63 12.68 -6.40
CA THR A 54 2.18 11.41 -5.90
C THR A 54 3.46 11.04 -6.67
N PRO A 55 4.46 10.41 -6.03
CA PRO A 55 5.63 9.93 -6.76
C PRO A 55 5.28 8.95 -7.90
N TYR A 56 4.19 8.18 -7.77
CA TYR A 56 3.70 7.31 -8.84
C TYR A 56 3.25 8.11 -10.07
N ALA A 57 2.46 9.17 -9.88
CA ALA A 57 2.00 10.03 -10.98
C ALA A 57 3.15 10.71 -11.72
N LEU A 58 4.25 11.04 -11.04
CA LEU A 58 5.44 11.60 -11.70
C LEU A 58 6.14 10.61 -12.63
N VAL A 59 6.08 9.30 -12.33
CA VAL A 59 6.74 8.26 -13.12
C VAL A 59 5.85 7.82 -14.28
N TYR A 60 4.55 7.65 -14.05
CA TYR A 60 3.63 7.03 -15.00
C TYR A 60 2.65 8.02 -15.67
N GLY A 61 2.61 9.27 -15.21
CA GLY A 61 1.72 10.31 -15.74
C GLY A 61 0.26 10.21 -15.28
N ILE A 62 -0.09 9.22 -14.46
CA ILE A 62 -1.43 9.01 -13.91
C ILE A 62 -1.35 8.66 -12.43
N GLU A 63 -2.38 9.01 -11.66
CA GLU A 63 -2.47 8.59 -10.26
C GLU A 63 -2.60 7.07 -10.14
N ALA A 64 -2.04 6.53 -9.05
CA ALA A 64 -2.16 5.11 -8.77
C ALA A 64 -3.63 4.78 -8.47
N VAL A 65 -4.27 4.04 -9.35
CA VAL A 65 -5.59 3.47 -9.10
C VAL A 65 -5.36 2.09 -8.51
N VAL A 66 -5.77 1.91 -7.24
CA VAL A 66 -5.91 0.55 -6.69
C VAL A 66 -7.04 -0.10 -7.48
N PRO A 67 -6.79 -1.22 -8.19
CA PRO A 67 -7.85 -1.87 -8.91
C PRO A 67 -8.97 -2.24 -7.93
N LEU A 68 -10.22 -2.09 -8.35
CA LEU A 68 -11.37 -2.46 -7.54
C LEU A 68 -11.21 -3.91 -7.04
N GLU A 69 -10.57 -4.75 -7.84
CA GLU A 69 -10.17 -6.12 -7.54
C GLU A 69 -9.41 -6.39 -6.24
N GLN A 70 -8.75 -5.37 -5.67
CA GLN A 70 -8.07 -5.43 -4.37
C GLN A 70 -8.93 -4.92 -3.21
N GLN A 71 -10.02 -4.22 -3.50
CA GLN A 71 -11.01 -3.72 -2.53
C GLN A 71 -12.25 -4.60 -2.46
N ILE A 72 -12.48 -5.36 -3.53
CA ILE A 72 -13.58 -6.26 -3.84
C ILE A 72 -12.85 -7.49 -4.34
N LEU A 73 -12.85 -8.59 -3.59
CA LEU A 73 -12.16 -9.84 -3.92
C LEU A 73 -12.50 -10.25 -5.37
N SER A 74 -11.65 -9.86 -6.33
CA SER A 74 -12.00 -10.03 -7.75
C SER A 74 -12.05 -11.50 -8.12
N LEU A 75 -12.74 -11.79 -9.23
CA LEU A 75 -12.67 -13.09 -9.90
C LEU A 75 -11.22 -13.59 -10.07
N ARG A 76 -10.24 -12.70 -10.29
CA ARG A 76 -8.82 -13.10 -10.39
C ARG A 76 -8.25 -13.60 -9.05
N ILE A 77 -8.57 -12.93 -7.94
CA ILE A 77 -8.15 -13.36 -6.59
C ILE A 77 -8.92 -14.62 -6.18
N ALA A 78 -10.22 -14.69 -6.44
CA ALA A 78 -11.01 -15.89 -6.17
C ALA A 78 -10.47 -17.13 -6.91
N ILE A 79 -10.08 -16.97 -8.18
CA ILE A 79 -9.42 -18.04 -8.95
C ILE A 79 -8.05 -18.42 -8.35
N GLN A 80 -7.26 -17.43 -7.92
CA GLN A 80 -5.94 -17.66 -7.30
C GLN A 80 -6.06 -18.43 -5.98
N GLU A 81 -7.06 -18.09 -5.17
CA GLU A 81 -7.35 -18.70 -3.86
C GLU A 81 -8.19 -19.99 -3.96
N GLY A 82 -8.62 -20.37 -5.18
CA GLY A 82 -9.42 -21.57 -5.40
C GLY A 82 -10.85 -21.49 -4.85
N LEU A 83 -11.36 -20.28 -4.64
CA LEU A 83 -12.69 -20.02 -4.11
C LEU A 83 -13.75 -20.32 -5.17
N THR A 84 -14.84 -20.95 -4.74
CA THR A 84 -16.07 -21.05 -5.54
C THR A 84 -16.77 -19.70 -5.64
N GLU A 85 -17.67 -19.58 -6.61
CA GLU A 85 -18.44 -18.35 -6.84
C GLU A 85 -19.30 -17.98 -5.62
N GLU A 86 -19.83 -18.99 -4.91
CA GLU A 86 -20.63 -18.82 -3.70
C GLU A 86 -19.78 -18.39 -2.49
N GLU A 87 -18.60 -18.98 -2.29
CA GLU A 87 -17.66 -18.57 -1.24
C GLU A 87 -17.17 -17.14 -1.46
N ASN A 88 -16.87 -16.78 -2.71
CA ASN A 88 -16.46 -15.43 -3.07
C ASN A 88 -17.59 -14.42 -2.82
N ALA A 89 -18.82 -14.76 -3.19
CA ALA A 89 -19.98 -13.90 -2.96
C ALA A 89 -20.27 -13.71 -1.47
N HIS A 90 -20.12 -14.77 -0.66
CA HIS A 90 -20.31 -14.70 0.78
C HIS A 90 -19.28 -13.78 1.45
N LEU A 91 -17.99 -13.94 1.13
CA LEU A 91 -16.92 -13.09 1.66
C LEU A 91 -17.13 -11.61 1.27
N HIS A 92 -17.61 -11.37 0.06
CA HIS A 92 -17.96 -10.03 -0.41
C HIS A 92 -19.02 -9.35 0.44
N LEU A 93 -20.05 -10.12 0.79
CA LEU A 93 -21.21 -9.62 1.50
C LEU A 93 -20.83 -9.25 2.95
N GLU A 94 -20.02 -10.09 3.59
CA GLU A 94 -19.47 -9.85 4.92
C GLU A 94 -18.56 -8.60 4.95
N GLU A 95 -17.72 -8.39 3.94
CA GLU A 95 -16.83 -7.22 3.85
C GLU A 95 -17.62 -5.91 3.62
N LEU A 96 -18.69 -5.97 2.82
CA LEU A 96 -19.64 -4.87 2.63
C LEU A 96 -20.37 -4.50 3.92
N GLU A 97 -20.87 -5.49 4.66
CA GLU A 97 -21.54 -5.27 5.95
C GLU A 97 -20.58 -4.62 6.97
N ALA A 98 -19.32 -5.09 7.03
CA ALA A 98 -18.31 -4.51 7.91
C ALA A 98 -17.94 -3.06 7.54
N LEU A 99 -17.97 -2.71 6.25
CA LEU A 99 -17.76 -1.32 5.80
C LEU A 99 -18.95 -0.43 6.14
N ASP A 100 -20.18 -0.91 5.96
CA ASP A 100 -21.38 -0.16 6.31
C ASP A 100 -21.51 0.05 7.82
N GLU A 101 -21.13 -0.91 8.64
CA GLU A 101 -21.09 -0.76 10.10
C GLU A 101 -20.08 0.33 10.53
N LYS A 102 -18.87 0.34 9.95
CA LYS A 102 -17.89 1.42 10.18
C LYS A 102 -18.37 2.80 9.75
N ARG A 103 -19.26 2.89 8.75
CA ARG A 103 -19.85 4.16 8.29
C ARG A 103 -20.99 4.62 9.20
N LEU A 104 -21.68 3.70 9.86
CA LEU A 104 -22.72 3.98 10.85
C LEU A 104 -22.13 4.46 12.20
N GLU A 105 -20.90 4.05 12.51
CA GLU A 105 -20.19 4.43 13.73
C GLU A 105 -19.44 5.78 13.64
N ALA A 106 -19.34 6.39 12.45
CA ALA A 106 -18.59 7.63 12.17
C ALA A 106 -19.49 8.87 12.09
#